data_AF-W2WMS2-F1
#
_entry.id   AF-W2WMS2-F1
#
_cell.length_a   1.000
_cell.length_b   1.000
_cell.length_c   1.000
_cell.angle_alpha   90.00
_cell.angle_beta   90.00
_cell.angle_gamma   90.00
#
_symmetry.space_group_name_H-M   'P 1'
#
loop_
_entity.id
_entity.type
_entity.pdbx_description
1 polymer ?
#
loop_
_entity_poly.entity_id
_entity_poly.type
_entity_poly.pdbx_seq_one_letter_code
_entity_poly.pdbx_strand_id
1 'polypeptide(L)'
;MTFASTTTTTLNTTFLSIQLIMQSIMRHNGGNALRLSHIQKDKLLRAGELPDSLSCDPALFRATLAKVVPQRATCPLNHLGLRPLLLTLLVLEYIDLCALFIRV
;
A
#
# COMPACT_ATOMS: atom_id res chain seq x y z
N MET A 1 20.11 9.16 7.31
CA MET A 1 19.26 10.28 6.83
C MET A 1 18.31 10.67 7.96
N THR A 2 18.14 11.96 8.23
CA THR A 2 17.15 12.46 9.20
C THR A 2 15.86 12.83 8.48
N PHE A 3 14.70 12.74 9.13
CA PHE A 3 13.42 13.12 8.51
C PHE A 3 13.47 14.54 7.89
N ALA A 4 14.07 15.48 8.62
CA ALA A 4 14.21 16.88 8.20
C ALA A 4 15.07 17.10 6.94
N SER A 5 15.92 16.14 6.55
CA SER A 5 16.75 16.22 5.33
C SER A 5 16.14 15.48 4.13
N THR A 6 14.92 14.95 4.28
CA THR A 6 14.26 14.19 3.20
C THR A 6 13.72 15.16 2.15
N THR A 7 14.12 14.96 0.89
CA THR A 7 13.62 15.76 -0.22
C THR A 7 12.21 15.31 -0.65
N THR A 8 11.44 16.22 -1.25
CA THR A 8 10.13 15.89 -1.85
C THR A 8 10.24 14.74 -2.86
N THR A 9 11.31 14.71 -3.64
CA THR A 9 11.61 13.61 -4.57
C THR A 9 11.73 12.27 -3.86
N THR A 10 12.49 12.23 -2.76
CA THR A 10 12.64 11.03 -1.93
C THR A 10 11.31 10.60 -1.33
N LEU A 11 10.49 11.55 -0.87
CA LEU A 11 9.14 11.27 -0.35
C LEU A 11 8.23 10.68 -1.43
N ASN A 12 8.15 11.31 -2.62
CA ASN A 12 7.28 10.85 -3.71
C ASN A 12 7.68 9.45 -4.18
N THR A 13 8.98 9.21 -4.39
CA THR A 13 9.47 7.87 -4.80
C THR A 13 9.25 6.80 -3.74
N THR A 14 9.35 7.17 -2.46
CA THR A 14 9.02 6.29 -1.32
C THR A 14 7.52 5.97 -1.30
N PHE A 15 6.69 6.98 -1.50
CA PHE A 15 5.22 6.83 -1.51
C PHE A 15 4.75 5.86 -2.61
N LEU A 16 5.27 6.00 -3.82
CA LEU A 16 5.01 5.06 -4.92
C LEU A 16 5.49 3.64 -4.60
N SER A 17 6.59 3.50 -3.86
CA SER A 17 7.10 2.19 -3.43
C SER A 17 6.13 1.53 -2.44
N ILE A 18 5.61 2.30 -1.48
CA ILE A 18 4.60 1.84 -0.53
C ILE A 18 3.33 1.42 -1.28
N GLN A 19 2.87 2.20 -2.25
CA GLN A 19 1.71 1.84 -3.09
C GLN A 19 1.90 0.50 -3.82
N LEU A 20 3.08 0.25 -4.42
CA LEU A 20 3.39 -1.05 -5.05
C LEU A 20 3.37 -2.20 -4.05
N ILE A 21 3.93 -1.99 -2.86
CA ILE A 21 3.94 -2.98 -1.77
C ILE A 21 2.52 -3.33 -1.37
N MET A 22 1.67 -2.34 -1.14
CA MET A 22 0.29 -2.57 -0.73
C MET A 22 -0.51 -3.30 -1.80
N GLN A 23 -0.36 -2.94 -3.07
CA GLN A 23 -0.99 -3.70 -4.15
C GLN A 23 -0.49 -5.15 -4.20
N SER A 24 0.81 -5.40 -3.96
CA SER A 24 1.36 -6.76 -3.86
C SER A 24 0.72 -7.54 -2.71
N ILE A 25 0.62 -6.93 -1.52
CA ILE A 25 0.00 -7.56 -0.35
C ILE A 25 -1.46 -7.92 -0.64
N MET A 26 -2.22 -7.01 -1.26
CA MET A 26 -3.61 -7.26 -1.66
C MET A 26 -3.73 -8.44 -2.63
N ARG A 27 -2.88 -8.50 -3.65
CA ARG A 27 -2.85 -9.60 -4.63
C ARG A 27 -2.48 -10.95 -4.01
N HIS A 28 -1.65 -10.93 -2.96
CA HIS A 28 -1.17 -12.13 -2.28
C HIS A 28 -1.91 -12.41 -0.96
N ASN A 29 -3.14 -11.89 -0.78
CA ASN A 29 -3.98 -12.13 0.40
C ASN A 29 -3.26 -11.89 1.75
N GLY A 30 -2.46 -10.84 1.87
CA GLY A 30 -1.70 -10.57 3.10
C GLY A 30 -0.33 -11.26 3.17
N GLY A 31 0.11 -11.91 2.09
CA GLY A 31 1.44 -12.51 2.01
C GLY A 31 2.55 -11.46 1.86
N ASN A 32 3.74 -11.78 2.39
CA ASN A 32 4.94 -10.93 2.30
C ASN A 32 5.86 -11.28 1.12
N ALA A 33 5.40 -12.13 0.20
CA ALA A 33 6.13 -12.48 -1.01
C ALA A 33 6.08 -11.33 -2.03
N LEU A 34 6.73 -10.22 -1.69
CA LEU A 34 6.71 -8.98 -2.47
C LEU A 34 7.50 -9.17 -3.77
N ARG A 35 6.78 -9.26 -4.89
CA ARG A 35 7.35 -9.18 -6.24
C ARG A 35 6.93 -7.86 -6.87
N LEU A 36 7.65 -6.80 -6.51
CA LEU A 36 7.33 -5.45 -6.98
C LEU A 36 7.78 -5.26 -8.42
N SER A 37 6.87 -4.79 -9.27
CA SER A 37 7.23 -4.38 -10.63
C SER A 37 8.11 -3.13 -10.58
N HIS A 38 9.25 -3.15 -11.26
CA HIS A 38 10.17 -2.02 -11.30
C HIS A 38 9.67 -0.98 -12.32
N ILE A 39 8.96 0.05 -11.85
CA ILE A 39 8.39 1.13 -12.69
C ILE A 39 9.43 2.18 -13.15
N GLN A 40 10.73 1.93 -12.97
CA GLN A 40 11.80 2.84 -13.39
C GLN A 40 11.62 4.29 -12.88
N LYS A 41 11.36 4.45 -11.58
CA LYS A 41 11.01 5.76 -10.97
C LYS A 41 11.99 6.89 -11.35
N ASP A 42 13.30 6.61 -11.30
CA ASP A 42 14.31 7.62 -11.64
C ASP A 42 14.25 8.05 -13.11
N LYS A 43 13.87 7.15 -14.01
CA LYS A 43 13.70 7.46 -15.43
C LYS A 43 12.47 8.35 -15.64
N LEU A 44 11.34 7.99 -15.03
CA LEU A 44 10.11 8.79 -15.09
C LEU A 44 10.30 10.18 -14.46
N LEU A 45 11.01 10.24 -13.33
CA LEU A 45 11.33 11.51 -12.67
C LEU A 45 12.15 12.42 -13.58
N ARG A 46 13.21 11.90 -14.22
CA ARG A 46 14.04 12.68 -15.15
C ARG A 46 13.25 13.15 -16.38
N ALA A 47 12.23 12.41 -16.80
CA ALA A 47 11.34 12.79 -17.89
C ALA A 47 10.24 13.77 -17.45
N GLY A 48 10.07 14.04 -16.15
CA GLY A 48 8.94 14.82 -15.63
C GLY A 48 7.61 14.07 -15.67
N GLU A 49 7.64 12.74 -15.81
CA GLU A 49 6.47 11.86 -15.99
C GLU A 49 6.23 10.95 -14.77
N LEU A 50 6.91 11.20 -13.64
CA LEU A 50 6.70 10.40 -12.44
C LEU A 50 5.29 10.70 -11.89
N PRO A 51 4.39 9.70 -11.77
CA PRO A 51 3.07 9.94 -11.24
C PRO A 51 3.13 10.23 -9.74
N ASP A 52 2.20 11.04 -9.24
CA ASP A 52 2.08 11.28 -7.80
C ASP A 52 1.44 10.10 -7.05
N SER A 53 0.66 9.27 -7.77
CA SER A 53 0.03 8.07 -7.24
C SER A 53 -0.14 6.99 -8.30
N LEU A 54 -0.22 5.73 -7.85
CA LEU A 54 -0.52 4.57 -8.69
C LEU A 54 -2.00 4.23 -8.62
N SER A 55 -2.59 3.92 -9.78
CA SER A 55 -3.95 3.42 -9.86
C SER A 55 -4.09 2.11 -9.07
N CYS A 56 -5.16 2.00 -8.29
CA CYS A 56 -5.54 0.78 -7.61
C CYS A 56 -6.71 0.12 -8.35
N ASP A 57 -6.61 -1.19 -8.61
CA ASP A 57 -7.71 -1.95 -9.25
C ASP A 57 -8.92 -2.00 -8.29
N PRO A 58 -10.08 -1.43 -8.68
CA PRO A 58 -11.27 -1.39 -7.83
C PRO A 58 -11.79 -2.79 -7.44
N ALA A 59 -11.62 -3.79 -8.29
CA ALA A 59 -12.06 -5.15 -8.00
C ALA A 59 -11.17 -5.80 -6.94
N LEU A 60 -9.85 -5.64 -7.08
CA LEU A 60 -8.87 -6.06 -6.07
C LEU A 60 -9.16 -5.39 -4.72
N PHE A 61 -9.37 -4.08 -4.73
CA PHE A 61 -9.68 -3.30 -3.53
C PHE A 61 -10.94 -3.82 -2.82
N ARG A 62 -12.05 -4.00 -3.55
CA ARG A 62 -13.31 -4.53 -2.99
C ARG A 62 -13.14 -5.95 -2.44
N ALA A 63 -12.41 -6.81 -3.14
CA ALA A 63 -12.15 -8.18 -2.70
C ALA A 63 -11.29 -8.22 -1.42
N THR A 64 -10.30 -7.34 -1.30
CA THR A 64 -9.50 -7.19 -0.08
C THR A 64 -10.35 -6.68 1.08
N LEU A 65 -11.14 -5.61 0.85
CA LEU A 65 -12.04 -5.05 1.87
C LEU A 65 -12.99 -6.11 2.44
N ALA A 66 -13.62 -6.90 1.57
CA ALA A 66 -14.55 -7.95 1.98
C ALA A 66 -13.90 -9.03 2.86
N LYS A 67 -12.57 -9.22 2.78
CA LYS A 67 -11.81 -10.16 3.63
C LYS A 67 -11.35 -9.53 4.95
N VAL A 68 -11.01 -8.25 4.92
CA VAL A 68 -10.47 -7.53 6.09
C VAL A 68 -11.57 -7.13 7.07
N VAL A 69 -12.72 -6.66 6.59
CA VAL A 69 -13.82 -6.18 7.44
C VAL A 69 -14.34 -7.28 8.40
N PRO A 70 -14.55 -8.54 7.98
CA PRO A 70 -15.01 -9.60 8.88
C PRO A 70 -13.97 -10.03 9.92
N GLN A 71 -12.67 -9.98 9.61
CA GLN A 71 -11.60 -10.37 10.55
C GLN A 71 -11.58 -9.49 11.81
N ARG A 72 -12.13 -8.28 11.73
CA ARG A 72 -12.30 -7.36 12.87
C ARG A 72 -13.33 -7.84 13.89
N ALA A 73 -14.29 -8.67 13.47
CA ALA A 73 -15.39 -9.13 14.32
C ALA A 73 -15.15 -10.50 14.99
N THR A 74 -14.24 -11.33 14.44
CA THR A 74 -14.17 -12.76 14.80
C THR A 74 -12.91 -13.22 15.54
N CYS A 75 -11.90 -12.37 15.72
CA CYS A 75 -10.63 -12.80 16.32
C CYS A 75 -10.42 -12.15 17.71
N PRO A 76 -10.55 -12.91 18.82
CA PRO A 76 -10.17 -12.41 20.12
C PRO A 76 -8.63 -12.23 20.14
N LEU A 77 -8.20 -11.13 20.74
CA LEU A 77 -6.86 -10.52 20.72
C LEU A 77 -5.70 -11.41 21.21
N ASN A 78 -5.97 -12.66 21.55
CA ASN A 78 -5.13 -13.53 22.37
C ASN A 78 -4.57 -14.77 21.64
N HIS A 79 -4.89 -15.02 20.36
CA HIS A 79 -4.40 -16.24 19.67
C HIS A 79 -3.63 -16.05 18.34
N LEU A 80 -3.35 -14.84 17.87
CA LEU A 80 -2.42 -14.62 16.76
C LEU A 80 -1.31 -13.64 17.14
N GLY A 81 -0.06 -14.10 17.06
CA GLY A 81 1.11 -13.25 17.24
C GLY A 81 1.06 -12.03 16.32
N LEU A 82 1.62 -10.92 16.78
CA LEU A 82 1.68 -9.53 16.25
C LEU A 82 1.72 -9.29 14.71
N ARG A 83 1.92 -10.30 13.87
CA ARG A 83 2.23 -10.20 12.43
C ARG A 83 1.03 -9.96 11.48
N PRO A 84 -0.18 -10.53 11.65
CA PRO A 84 -1.30 -10.26 10.77
C PRO A 84 -1.97 -8.91 11.05
N LEU A 85 -2.00 -8.47 12.32
CA LEU A 85 -2.68 -7.22 12.69
C LEU A 85 -1.99 -5.97 12.13
N LEU A 86 -0.65 -5.93 12.15
CA LEU A 86 0.10 -4.79 11.60
C LEU A 86 -0.12 -4.65 10.09
N LEU A 87 -0.16 -5.77 9.36
CA LEU A 87 -0.37 -5.77 7.91
C LEU A 87 -1.82 -5.42 7.57
N THR A 88 -2.79 -5.89 8.35
CA THR A 88 -4.20 -5.53 8.20
C THR A 88 -4.43 -4.03 8.49
N LEU A 89 -3.80 -3.47 9.52
CA LEU A 89 -3.88 -2.03 9.83
C LEU A 89 -3.23 -1.16 8.74
N LEU A 90 -2.06 -1.56 8.24
CA LEU A 90 -1.39 -0.89 7.13
C LEU A 90 -2.19 -0.94 5.83
N VAL A 91 -2.86 -2.07 5.55
CA VAL A 91 -3.77 -2.21 4.42
C VAL A 91 -5.00 -1.33 4.59
N LEU A 92 -5.52 -1.16 5.81
CA LEU A 92 -6.66 -0.27 6.08
C LEU A 92 -6.30 1.21 5.89
N GLU A 93 -5.18 1.68 6.43
CA GLU A 93 -4.71 3.06 6.20
C GLU A 93 -4.45 3.32 4.71
N TYR A 94 -3.90 2.32 4.00
CA TYR A 94 -3.71 2.41 2.55
C TYR A 94 -5.03 2.44 1.77
N ILE A 95 -6.03 1.68 2.22
CA ILE A 95 -7.36 1.65 1.63
C ILE A 95 -8.02 3.02 1.75
N ASP A 96 -7.92 3.66 2.92
CA ASP A 96 -8.43 5.02 3.14
C ASP A 96 -7.71 6.03 2.24
N LEU A 97 -6.40 5.88 2.06
CA LEU A 97 -5.61 6.70 1.15
C LEU A 97 -6.03 6.48 -0.32
N CYS A 98 -6.22 5.23 -0.74
CA CYS A 98 -6.73 4.91 -2.07
C CYS A 98 -8.14 5.46 -2.31
N ALA A 99 -9.00 5.44 -1.29
CA ALA A 99 -10.34 6.01 -1.38
C ALA A 99 -10.33 7.52 -1.56
N LEU A 100 -9.31 8.21 -1.04
CA LEU A 100 -9.10 9.65 -1.28
C LEU A 100 -8.66 9.93 -2.73
N PHE A 101 -7.78 9.10 -3.30
CA PHE A 101 -7.28 9.26 -4.68
C PHE A 101 -8.22 8.74 -5.77
N ILE A 102 -9.11 7.78 -5.49
CA ILE A 102 -10.12 7.29 -6.44
C ILE A 102 -11.32 8.25 -6.59
N ARG A 103 -11.45 9.24 -5.70
CA ARG A 103 -12.53 10.25 -5.71
C ARG A 103 -12.17 11.57 -6.42
N VAL A 104 -10.98 11.66 -7.01
CA VAL A 104 -10.53 12.76 -7.90
C VAL A 104 -10.54 12.24 -9.33
#